data_AF-V5I757-F1
#
_entry.id   AF-V5I757-F1
#
_cell.length_a   1.000
_cell.length_b   1.000
_cell.length_c   1.000
_cell.angle_alpha   90.00
_cell.angle_beta   90.00
_cell.angle_gamma   90.00
#
_symmetry.space_group_name_H-M   'P 1'
#
loop_
_entity.id
_entity.type
_entity.pdbx_description
1 polymer ?
#
loop_
_entity_poly.entity_id
_entity_poly.type
_entity_poly.pdbx_seq_one_letter_code
_entity_poly.pdbx_strand_id
1 'polypeptide(L)'
;KEHKQNVLGRTQKDVHLAKAKEVVKQITNLQNFFLENKAAYLNVINYLSTNKTMTEVDRAEIDTMAENIISRCTHLITEYKKEIAGLPKSKQKEEHYQNVIETLERYLKCVSKIYTEAKAVRVKRVIETHKLSKLETKPSNHRVENNEKLDKTSLETNSEEPRIPQSPAVNYDEELS
;
A
#
# COMPACT_ATOMS: atom_id res chain seq x y z
N LYS A 1 0.81 65.95 21.28
CA LYS A 1 0.11 64.97 20.40
C LYS A 1 1.07 63.83 20.11
N GLU A 2 0.97 62.74 20.85
CA GLU A 2 1.84 61.56 20.70
C GLU A 2 1.56 60.85 19.37
N HIS A 3 2.61 60.65 18.57
CA HIS A 3 2.56 59.83 17.37
C HIS A 3 2.61 58.35 17.77
N LYS A 4 1.46 57.69 17.79
CA LYS A 4 1.38 56.22 17.81
C LYS A 4 1.83 55.69 16.45
N GLN A 5 3.13 55.50 16.28
CA GLN A 5 3.66 54.72 15.16
C GLN A 5 3.14 53.28 15.28
N ASN A 6 2.52 52.81 14.21
CA ASN A 6 1.88 51.51 14.10
C ASN A 6 2.96 50.41 14.20
N VAL A 7 3.06 49.75 15.36
CA VAL A 7 4.11 48.76 15.69
C VAL A 7 3.95 47.44 14.92
N LEU A 8 2.79 47.22 14.31
CA LEU A 8 2.53 46.04 13.47
C LEU A 8 2.92 46.35 12.02
N GLY A 9 4.23 46.41 11.77
CA GLY A 9 4.75 46.36 10.41
C GLY A 9 4.20 45.13 9.68
N ARG A 10 3.61 45.35 8.51
CA ARG A 10 3.06 44.30 7.62
C ARG A 10 4.04 43.13 7.56
N THR A 11 3.68 41.99 8.17
CA THR A 11 4.54 40.82 8.25
C THR A 11 4.90 40.38 6.84
N GLN A 12 6.17 40.53 6.45
CA GLN A 12 6.67 39.90 5.23
C GLN A 12 6.41 38.40 5.38
N LYS A 13 5.59 37.84 4.48
CA LYS A 13 5.33 36.40 4.45
C LYS A 13 6.65 35.69 4.23
N ASP A 14 7.05 34.88 5.19
CA ASP A 14 8.26 34.09 5.12
C ASP A 14 8.14 33.09 3.96
N VAL A 15 8.98 33.25 2.94
CA VAL A 15 8.99 32.43 1.72
C VAL A 15 9.28 30.97 2.06
N HIS A 16 10.10 30.72 3.07
CA HIS A 16 10.42 29.36 3.52
C HIS A 16 9.24 28.70 4.21
N LEU A 17 8.48 29.47 5.00
CA LEU A 17 7.24 28.98 5.60
C LEU A 17 6.17 28.71 4.53
N ALA A 18 6.13 29.48 3.45
CA ALA A 18 5.25 29.22 2.32
C ALA A 18 5.59 27.88 1.64
N LYS A 19 6.89 27.59 1.45
CA LYS A 19 7.34 26.29 0.92
C LYS A 19 6.98 25.13 1.85
N ALA A 20 7.17 25.29 3.15
CA ALA A 20 6.75 24.29 4.14
C ALA A 20 5.24 24.00 4.07
N LYS A 21 4.39 25.03 3.90
CA LYS A 21 2.94 24.86 3.72
C LYS A 21 2.57 24.11 2.45
N GLU A 22 3.30 24.31 1.35
CA GLU A 22 3.09 23.53 0.14
C GLU A 22 3.41 22.05 0.36
N VAL A 23 4.51 21.74 1.07
CA VAL A 23 4.83 20.36 1.47
C VAL A 23 3.71 19.75 2.32
N VAL A 24 3.16 20.48 3.29
CA VAL A 24 1.98 20.02 4.06
C VAL A 24 0.82 19.69 3.13
N LYS A 25 0.50 20.58 2.19
CA LYS A 25 -0.60 20.37 1.23
C LYS A 25 -0.41 19.10 0.41
N GLN A 26 0.81 18.82 -0.05
CA GLN A 26 1.12 17.59 -0.78
C GLN A 26 0.92 16.34 0.09
N ILE A 27 1.37 16.36 1.35
CA ILE A 27 1.19 15.25 2.29
C ILE A 27 -0.30 15.06 2.64
N THR A 28 -1.06 16.14 2.81
CA THR A 28 -2.50 16.07 3.09
C THR A 28 -3.28 15.53 1.89
N ASN A 29 -2.92 15.92 0.67
CA ASN A 29 -3.52 15.35 -0.53
C ASN A 29 -3.27 13.84 -0.62
N LEU A 30 -2.06 13.37 -0.29
CA LEU A 30 -1.75 11.95 -0.18
C LEU A 30 -2.65 11.25 0.85
N GLN A 31 -2.82 11.85 2.04
CA GLN A 31 -3.69 11.30 3.08
C GLN A 31 -5.14 11.18 2.61
N ASN A 32 -5.69 12.22 1.97
CA ASN A 32 -7.05 12.21 1.47
C ASN A 32 -7.24 11.16 0.38
N PHE A 33 -6.29 11.07 -0.56
CA PHE A 33 -6.29 10.05 -1.61
C PHE A 33 -6.38 8.63 -1.02
N PHE A 34 -5.63 8.33 0.04
CA PHE A 34 -5.73 7.04 0.69
C PHE A 34 -7.08 6.83 1.38
N LEU A 35 -7.61 7.83 2.07
CA LEU A 35 -8.90 7.71 2.76
C LEU A 35 -10.05 7.44 1.77
N GLU A 36 -10.04 8.14 0.64
CA GLU A 36 -11.04 7.99 -0.43
C GLU A 36 -10.98 6.60 -1.09
N ASN A 37 -9.77 6.07 -1.28
CA ASN A 37 -9.58 4.76 -1.92
C ASN A 37 -9.49 3.58 -0.94
N LYS A 38 -9.46 3.81 0.37
CA LYS A 38 -9.21 2.77 1.40
C LYS A 38 -10.18 1.60 1.31
N ALA A 39 -11.47 1.89 1.13
CA ALA A 39 -12.50 0.86 1.06
C ALA A 39 -12.34 -0.03 -0.19
N ALA A 40 -12.09 0.58 -1.34
CA ALA A 40 -11.92 -0.12 -2.61
C ALA A 40 -10.57 -0.87 -2.70
N TYR A 41 -9.51 -0.26 -2.16
CA TYR A 41 -8.16 -0.85 -2.10
C TYR A 41 -8.12 -2.11 -1.22
N LEU A 42 -8.79 -2.09 -0.05
CA LEU A 42 -8.83 -3.24 0.86
C LEU A 42 -9.82 -4.32 0.43
N ASN A 43 -10.77 -4.01 -0.46
CA ASN A 43 -11.73 -4.98 -0.97
C ASN A 43 -11.07 -5.90 -2.01
N VAL A 44 -10.30 -6.88 -1.52
CA VAL A 44 -9.55 -7.86 -2.32
C VAL A 44 -10.47 -8.91 -2.94
N ILE A 45 -11.59 -9.21 -2.29
CA ILE A 45 -12.49 -10.27 -2.72
C ILE A 45 -13.86 -9.70 -3.01
N ASN A 46 -14.31 -9.87 -4.25
CA ASN A 46 -15.57 -9.38 -4.78
C ASN A 46 -16.79 -10.17 -4.24
N TYR A 47 -16.86 -10.42 -2.93
CA TYR A 47 -17.94 -11.22 -2.33
C TYR A 47 -19.29 -10.47 -2.31
N LEU A 48 -19.25 -9.14 -2.39
CA LEU A 48 -20.42 -8.28 -2.43
C LEU A 48 -20.33 -7.43 -3.70
N SER A 49 -20.99 -7.90 -4.75
CA SER A 49 -21.12 -7.26 -6.08
C SER A 49 -21.71 -5.84 -6.04
N THR A 50 -22.12 -5.37 -4.86
CA THR A 50 -22.71 -4.05 -4.61
C THR A 50 -21.68 -2.94 -4.40
N ASN A 51 -20.40 -3.25 -4.17
CA ASN A 51 -19.35 -2.24 -3.97
C ASN A 51 -18.46 -2.09 -5.21
N LYS A 52 -18.03 -0.85 -5.52
CA LYS A 52 -17.04 -0.56 -6.58
C LYS A 52 -15.79 -1.41 -6.35
N THR A 53 -15.52 -2.36 -7.22
CA THR A 53 -14.34 -3.23 -7.14
C THR A 53 -13.23 -2.67 -8.01
N MET A 54 -12.03 -2.59 -7.42
CA MET A 54 -10.80 -2.25 -8.12
C MET A 54 -10.15 -3.53 -8.62
N THR A 55 -9.66 -3.51 -9.86
CA THR A 55 -8.84 -4.57 -10.41
C THR A 55 -7.47 -4.58 -9.73
N GLU A 56 -6.72 -5.67 -9.86
CA GLU A 56 -5.35 -5.72 -9.31
C GLU A 56 -4.43 -4.68 -9.97
N VAL A 57 -4.70 -4.34 -11.24
CA VAL A 57 -4.00 -3.26 -11.97
C VAL A 57 -4.25 -1.92 -11.29
N ASP A 58 -5.51 -1.59 -11.00
CA ASP A 58 -5.84 -0.31 -10.35
C ASP A 58 -5.21 -0.21 -8.94
N ARG A 59 -5.07 -1.33 -8.23
CA ARG A 59 -4.38 -1.36 -6.92
C ARG A 59 -2.87 -1.13 -7.06
N ALA A 60 -2.24 -1.69 -8.09
CA ALA A 60 -0.82 -1.44 -8.38
C ALA A 60 -0.56 0.02 -8.78
N GLU A 61 -1.51 0.65 -9.48
CA GLU A 61 -1.45 2.10 -9.78
C GLU A 61 -1.53 2.95 -8.51
N ILE A 62 -2.43 2.62 -7.57
CA ILE A 62 -2.47 3.27 -6.25
C ILE A 62 -1.12 3.13 -5.54
N ASP A 63 -0.56 1.91 -5.48
CA ASP A 63 0.72 1.66 -4.80
C ASP A 63 1.86 2.47 -5.44
N THR A 64 1.90 2.54 -6.77
CA THR A 64 2.90 3.32 -7.52
C THR A 64 2.74 4.82 -7.27
N MET A 65 1.50 5.33 -7.30
CA MET A 65 1.20 6.73 -7.02
C MET A 65 1.58 7.12 -5.59
N ALA A 66 1.25 6.27 -4.63
CA ALA A 66 1.64 6.39 -3.23
C ALA A 66 3.16 6.52 -3.06
N GLU A 67 3.91 5.57 -3.63
CA GLU A 67 5.37 5.55 -3.56
C GLU A 67 6.00 6.79 -4.22
N ASN A 68 5.46 7.22 -5.36
CA ASN A 68 5.89 8.44 -6.05
C ASN A 68 5.68 9.70 -5.20
N ILE A 69 4.51 9.86 -4.58
CA ILE A 69 4.22 11.04 -3.75
C ILE A 69 5.08 11.04 -2.48
N ILE A 70 5.24 9.88 -1.82
CA ILE A 70 6.11 9.74 -0.64
C ILE A 70 7.55 10.11 -1.00
N SER A 71 8.07 9.58 -2.12
CA SER A 71 9.40 9.92 -2.61
C SER A 71 9.52 11.41 -2.87
N ARG A 72 8.56 12.01 -3.58
CA ARG A 72 8.58 13.45 -3.88
C ARG A 72 8.53 14.32 -2.63
N CYS A 73 7.69 13.98 -1.65
CA CYS A 73 7.63 14.71 -0.37
C CYS A 73 8.94 14.58 0.41
N THR A 74 9.56 13.40 0.41
CA THR A 74 10.88 13.18 1.04
C THR A 74 11.95 14.05 0.41
N HIS A 75 11.95 14.15 -0.92
CA HIS A 75 12.88 15.02 -1.66
C HIS A 75 12.65 16.50 -1.30
N LEU A 76 11.39 16.96 -1.33
CA LEU A 76 11.05 18.35 -0.98
C LEU A 76 11.46 18.72 0.45
N ILE A 77 11.26 17.83 1.42
CA ILE A 77 11.70 18.04 2.82
C ILE A 77 13.23 18.12 2.88
N THR A 78 13.93 17.25 2.15
CA THR A 78 15.40 17.25 2.11
C THR A 78 15.96 18.52 1.48
N GLU A 79 15.37 18.97 0.37
CA GLU A 79 15.72 20.25 -0.26
C GLU A 79 15.44 21.43 0.67
N TYR A 80 14.26 21.45 1.30
CA TYR A 80 13.91 22.48 2.29
C TYR A 80 14.92 22.52 3.44
N LYS A 81 15.33 21.36 3.98
CA LYS A 81 16.34 21.27 5.03
C LYS A 81 17.69 21.84 4.58
N LYS A 82 18.14 21.55 3.35
CA LYS A 82 19.38 22.09 2.77
C LYS A 82 19.31 23.61 2.60
N GLU A 83 18.21 24.12 2.05
CA GLU A 83 17.99 25.56 1.90
C GLU A 83 18.04 26.27 3.24
N ILE A 84 17.35 25.73 4.25
CA ILE A 84 17.31 26.30 5.59
C ILE A 84 18.70 26.31 6.23
N ALA A 85 19.52 25.29 6.01
CA ALA A 85 20.88 25.23 6.54
C ALA A 85 21.80 26.32 5.96
N GLY A 86 21.58 26.73 4.71
CA GLY A 86 22.36 27.77 4.04
C GLY A 86 21.97 29.21 4.37
N LEU A 87 20.86 29.43 5.09
CA LEU A 87 20.37 30.78 5.38
C LEU A 87 21.03 31.38 6.62
N PRO A 88 21.53 32.63 6.55
CA PRO A 88 21.87 33.39 7.74
C PRO A 88 20.59 33.74 8.50
N LYS A 89 20.53 33.36 9.77
CA LYS A 89 19.31 33.44 10.59
C LYS A 89 19.66 33.59 12.07
N SER A 90 18.73 34.15 12.85
CA SER A 90 18.85 34.19 14.31
C SER A 90 18.63 32.80 14.91
N LYS A 91 19.14 32.57 16.12
CA LYS A 91 18.94 31.32 16.86
C LYS A 91 17.46 30.93 16.99
N GLN A 92 16.59 31.90 17.27
CA GLN A 92 15.14 31.67 17.35
C GLN A 92 14.55 31.17 16.02
N LYS A 93 14.96 31.77 14.89
CA LYS A 93 14.50 31.35 13.57
C LYS A 93 15.05 29.97 13.19
N GLU A 94 16.28 29.68 13.57
CA GLU A 94 16.89 28.37 13.38
C GLU A 94 16.10 27.27 14.11
N GLU A 95 15.83 27.45 15.41
CA GLU A 95 15.02 26.52 16.21
C GLU A 95 13.59 26.39 15.65
N HIS A 96 12.99 27.51 15.20
CA HIS A 96 11.67 27.49 14.57
C HIS A 96 11.66 26.61 13.31
N TYR A 97 12.59 26.83 12.38
CA TYR A 97 12.64 26.03 11.16
C TYR A 97 12.98 24.56 11.42
N GLN A 98 13.83 24.29 12.41
CA GLN A 98 14.15 22.91 12.80
C GLN A 98 12.90 22.17 13.30
N ASN A 99 12.09 22.81 14.14
CA ASN A 99 10.81 22.26 14.58
C ASN A 99 9.84 22.04 13.41
N VAL A 100 9.79 22.97 12.45
CA VAL A 100 8.96 22.84 11.24
C VAL A 100 9.40 21.62 10.42
N ILE A 101 10.71 21.45 10.17
CA ILE A 101 11.26 20.30 9.45
C ILE A 101 10.91 18.99 10.16
N GLU A 102 11.14 18.92 11.48
CA GLU A 102 10.86 17.72 12.27
C GLU A 102 9.36 17.38 12.27
N THR A 103 8.50 18.39 12.28
CA THR A 103 7.05 18.22 12.19
C THR A 103 6.61 17.70 10.83
N LEU A 104 7.20 18.22 9.73
CA LEU A 104 6.96 17.72 8.38
C LEU A 104 7.39 16.27 8.22
N GLU A 105 8.59 15.92 8.70
CA GLU A 105 9.11 14.55 8.67
C GLU A 105 8.22 13.59 9.46
N ARG A 106 7.77 13.99 10.66
CA ARG A 106 6.81 13.22 11.45
C ARG A 106 5.49 13.03 10.73
N TYR A 107 4.94 14.09 10.14
CA TYR A 107 3.66 14.01 9.44
C TYR A 107 3.72 13.06 8.25
N LEU A 108 4.76 13.17 7.41
CA LEU A 108 4.99 12.25 6.30
C LEU A 108 5.11 10.80 6.79
N LYS A 109 5.89 10.54 7.85
CA LYS A 109 6.01 9.19 8.44
C LYS A 109 4.68 8.62 8.91
N CYS A 110 3.83 9.43 9.55
CA CYS A 110 2.51 9.01 9.99
C CYS A 110 1.62 8.60 8.81
N VAL A 111 1.60 9.39 7.73
CA VAL A 111 0.81 9.07 6.52
C VAL A 111 1.38 7.84 5.80
N SER A 112 2.70 7.75 5.64
CA SER A 112 3.35 6.58 5.06
C SER A 112 3.07 5.30 5.85
N LYS A 113 3.00 5.38 7.19
CA LYS A 113 2.66 4.25 8.04
C LYS A 113 1.27 3.70 7.73
N ILE A 114 0.26 4.58 7.62
CA ILE A 114 -1.12 4.20 7.26
C ILE A 114 -1.14 3.43 5.94
N TYR A 115 -0.38 3.90 4.94
CA TYR A 115 -0.25 3.22 3.65
C TYR A 115 0.39 1.83 3.79
N THR A 116 1.54 1.73 4.45
CA THR A 116 2.24 0.45 4.59
C THR A 116 1.41 -0.60 5.35
N GLU A 117 0.64 -0.18 6.35
CA GLU A 117 -0.29 -1.05 7.07
C GLU A 117 -1.42 -1.52 6.16
N ALA A 118 -2.00 -0.62 5.36
CA ALA A 118 -3.04 -0.99 4.39
C ALA A 118 -2.52 -2.01 3.35
N LYS A 119 -1.31 -1.79 2.82
CA LYS A 119 -0.64 -2.71 1.88
C LYS A 119 -0.39 -4.08 2.52
N ALA A 120 0.07 -4.12 3.78
CA ALA A 120 0.28 -5.36 4.52
C ALA A 120 -1.02 -6.15 4.72
N VAL A 121 -2.12 -5.47 5.10
CA VAL A 121 -3.44 -6.10 5.22
C VAL A 121 -3.91 -6.67 3.88
N ARG A 122 -3.73 -5.93 2.78
CA ARG A 122 -4.07 -6.40 1.42
C ARG A 122 -3.30 -7.67 1.08
N VAL A 123 -1.98 -7.65 1.21
CA VAL A 123 -1.11 -8.80 0.90
C VAL A 123 -1.52 -10.02 1.73
N LYS A 124 -1.79 -9.83 3.03
CA LYS A 124 -2.30 -10.90 3.90
C LYS A 124 -3.60 -11.51 3.37
N ARG A 125 -4.59 -10.68 2.99
CA ARG A 125 -5.87 -11.16 2.41
C ARG A 125 -5.68 -11.94 1.11
N VAL A 126 -4.78 -11.47 0.24
CA VAL A 126 -4.45 -12.17 -1.03
C VAL A 126 -3.89 -13.57 -0.72
N ILE A 127 -2.92 -13.65 0.20
CA ILE A 127 -2.30 -14.92 0.61
C ILE A 127 -3.35 -15.87 1.21
N GLU A 128 -4.20 -15.38 2.11
CA GLU A 128 -5.28 -16.16 2.73
C GLU A 128 -6.26 -16.71 1.69
N THR A 129 -6.63 -15.90 0.70
CA THR A 129 -7.51 -16.29 -0.40
C THR A 129 -6.89 -17.40 -1.26
N HIS A 130 -5.62 -17.24 -1.65
CA HIS A 130 -4.90 -18.28 -2.39
C HIS A 130 -4.75 -19.58 -1.59
N LYS A 131 -4.55 -19.49 -0.27
CA LYS A 131 -4.48 -20.67 0.60
C LYS A 131 -5.83 -21.39 0.68
N LEU A 132 -6.93 -20.66 0.78
CA LEU A 132 -8.27 -21.23 0.84
C LEU A 132 -8.66 -21.92 -0.48
N SER A 133 -8.37 -21.29 -1.62
CA SER A 133 -8.60 -21.86 -2.95
C SER A 133 -7.84 -23.19 -3.16
N LYS A 134 -6.61 -23.32 -2.63
CA LYS A 134 -5.84 -24.58 -2.67
C LYS A 134 -6.39 -25.68 -1.77
N LEU A 135 -7.19 -25.34 -0.75
CA LEU A 135 -7.81 -26.31 0.16
C LEU A 135 -9.12 -26.86 -0.42
N GLU A 136 -9.90 -26.04 -1.13
CA GLU A 136 -11.15 -26.46 -1.80
C GLU A 136 -10.91 -27.47 -2.94
N THR A 137 -9.72 -27.51 -3.52
CA THR A 137 -9.36 -28.43 -4.62
C THR A 137 -8.94 -29.84 -4.17
N LYS A 138 -8.96 -30.17 -2.88
CA LYS A 138 -8.80 -31.56 -2.44
C LYS A 138 -10.18 -32.22 -2.45
N PRO A 139 -10.52 -33.10 -3.43
CA PRO A 139 -11.75 -33.85 -3.35
C PRO A 139 -11.69 -34.68 -2.06
N SER A 140 -12.64 -34.40 -1.16
CA SER A 140 -12.88 -35.27 -0.01
C SER A 140 -13.26 -36.63 -0.59
N ASN A 141 -12.32 -37.58 -0.57
CA ASN A 141 -12.58 -39.00 -0.78
C ASN A 141 -13.39 -39.49 0.42
N HIS A 142 -14.64 -39.05 0.54
CA HIS A 142 -15.61 -39.72 1.38
C HIS A 142 -16.01 -40.99 0.64
N ARG A 143 -15.18 -42.03 0.82
CA ARG A 143 -15.47 -43.39 0.42
C ARG A 143 -16.72 -43.80 1.20
N VAL A 144 -17.89 -43.68 0.56
CA VAL A 144 -19.13 -44.24 1.07
C VAL A 144 -19.00 -45.76 0.87
N GLU A 145 -18.56 -46.46 1.91
CA GLU A 145 -18.69 -47.92 1.99
C GLU A 145 -20.16 -48.25 2.17
N ASN A 146 -20.87 -48.45 1.05
CA ASN A 146 -22.13 -49.17 1.04
C ASN A 146 -21.88 -50.53 0.40
N ASN A 147 -21.91 -51.55 1.28
CA ASN A 147 -21.84 -52.95 0.92
C ASN A 147 -22.93 -53.33 -0.09
N GLU A 148 -22.50 -54.15 -1.03
CA GLU A 148 -23.18 -54.72 -2.17
C GLU A 148 -24.60 -55.25 -1.90
N LYS A 149 -25.55 -54.89 -2.76
CA LYS A 149 -26.48 -55.85 -3.37
C LYS A 149 -26.68 -55.53 -4.86
N LEU A 150 -26.50 -56.59 -5.65
CA LEU A 150 -26.62 -56.75 -7.10
C LEU A 150 -27.73 -55.92 -7.76
N ASP A 151 -27.45 -55.32 -8.93
CA ASP A 151 -27.97 -55.84 -10.20
C ASP A 151 -27.21 -55.25 -11.41
N LYS A 152 -27.15 -56.04 -12.47
CA LYS A 152 -26.41 -55.86 -13.72
C LYS A 152 -26.99 -54.70 -14.55
N THR A 153 -26.15 -54.00 -15.31
CA THR A 153 -26.20 -53.97 -16.80
C THR A 153 -25.27 -52.88 -17.37
N SER A 154 -24.37 -53.35 -18.22
CA SER A 154 -23.65 -52.75 -19.36
C SER A 154 -23.05 -51.35 -19.23
N LEU A 155 -21.80 -51.24 -19.69
CA LEU A 155 -21.38 -50.28 -20.73
C LEU A 155 -19.97 -50.65 -21.20
N GLU A 156 -19.87 -51.00 -22.48
CA GLU A 156 -18.60 -51.18 -23.17
C GLU A 156 -17.91 -49.83 -23.41
N THR A 157 -16.60 -49.94 -23.26
CA THR A 157 -15.50 -48.99 -23.45
C THR A 157 -15.52 -48.21 -24.77
N ASN A 158 -15.11 -46.95 -24.73
CA ASN A 158 -13.92 -46.57 -25.48
C ASN A 158 -13.23 -45.31 -24.96
N SER A 159 -11.92 -45.43 -24.88
CA SER A 159 -10.96 -44.51 -24.28
C SER A 159 -10.36 -43.62 -25.36
N GLU A 160 -10.26 -42.30 -25.11
CA GLU A 160 -9.30 -41.45 -25.81
C GLU A 160 -8.80 -40.35 -24.87
N GLU A 161 -7.50 -40.38 -24.59
CA GLU A 161 -6.73 -39.53 -23.68
C GLU A 161 -5.84 -38.61 -24.52
N PRO A 162 -5.80 -37.28 -24.29
CA PRO A 162 -4.68 -36.45 -24.73
C PRO A 162 -3.75 -36.13 -23.56
N ARG A 163 -2.49 -36.56 -23.70
CA ARG A 163 -1.36 -36.33 -22.79
C ARG A 163 -1.00 -34.84 -22.67
N ILE A 164 -0.66 -34.40 -21.46
CA ILE A 164 0.05 -33.13 -21.21
C ILE A 164 1.45 -33.47 -20.60
N PRO A 165 2.53 -32.75 -20.96
CA PRO A 165 3.92 -33.15 -20.67
C PRO A 165 4.33 -33.00 -19.19
N GLN A 166 5.14 -33.94 -18.70
CA GLN A 166 5.82 -33.85 -17.40
C GLN A 166 6.97 -32.83 -17.42
N SER A 167 7.05 -31.98 -16.40
CA SER A 167 8.24 -31.18 -16.07
C SER A 167 9.12 -31.88 -15.02
N PRO A 168 10.44 -31.65 -15.00
CA PRO A 168 11.41 -32.55 -14.36
C PRO A 168 11.39 -32.48 -12.83
N ALA A 169 11.59 -33.64 -12.19
CA ALA A 169 11.82 -33.75 -10.75
C ALA A 169 13.23 -33.25 -10.41
N VAL A 170 13.33 -32.26 -9.51
CA VAL A 170 14.60 -31.80 -8.94
C VAL A 170 14.83 -32.59 -7.65
N ASN A 171 15.90 -33.38 -7.62
CA ASN A 171 16.34 -34.15 -6.46
C ASN A 171 17.16 -33.25 -5.52
N TYR A 172 16.83 -33.20 -4.23
CA TYR A 172 17.41 -32.30 -3.23
C TYR A 172 18.44 -32.96 -2.30
N ASP A 173 18.94 -34.16 -2.65
CA ASP A 173 19.86 -34.94 -1.80
C ASP A 173 21.34 -34.88 -2.24
N GLU A 174 21.82 -33.73 -2.68
CA GLU A 174 23.26 -33.55 -2.94
C GLU A 174 23.70 -32.12 -2.64
N GLU A 175 23.96 -31.85 -1.36
CA GLU A 175 25.05 -31.01 -0.84
C GLU A 175 24.90 -30.83 0.67
N LEU A 176 25.07 -31.93 1.40
CA LEU A 176 25.55 -31.89 2.78
C LEU A 176 26.70 -32.89 2.90
N SER A 177 27.86 -32.50 2.38
CA SER A 177 29.15 -33.06 2.78
C SER A 177 30.29 -32.09 2.55
#